data_AF-X6LCW4-F1
#
_entry.id   AF-X6LCW4-F1
#
_cell.length_a   1.000
_cell.length_b   1.000
_cell.length_c   1.000
_cell.angle_alpha   90.00
_cell.angle_beta   90.00
_cell.angle_gamma   90.00
#
_symmetry.space_group_name_H-M   'P 1'
#
loop_
_entity.id
_entity.type
_entity.pdbx_description
1 polymer ?
#
loop_
_entity_poly.entity_id
_entity_poly.type
_entity_poly.pdbx_seq_one_letter_code
_entity_poly.pdbx_strand_id
1 'polypeptide(L)'
;QLCRGKPNLIIEREKGFAKVLNLYKCLKMIPRAEHVLICKETTTEEDVECLLLRTLLCTKEDNKQNTQTPLHCLVWPEKLTKRTSAKVAKLLQHMLLKQAELRQMNPYLFVVISSNLENEIAITLQQFKCTFNTNETLLNVEDNLYTKEWSSFLIKRANRKPFVQLYKSKNVGMGKTWRIKHDIERKRLERIYVRFNSSTIDWDSTVNTFWQYHLCQFNEKIAIKKKRTKDDLVVYHLDISSCVSKEMNDFLFQLFFHVNPNMAFFIEIPSKFDSFPGTAADILYTLFPKSEFPTINVNEINNPFEFGEE
;
A
#
# COMPACT_ATOMS: atom_id res chain seq x y z
N GLN A 1 12.27 20.41 -6.38
CA GLN A 1 11.72 20.71 -5.03
C GLN A 1 10.20 20.76 -5.14
N LEU A 2 9.46 20.23 -4.16
CA LEU A 2 8.00 20.31 -4.16
C LEU A 2 7.54 21.71 -3.73
N CYS A 3 6.51 22.22 -4.38
CA CYS A 3 5.91 23.50 -4.07
C CYS A 3 4.56 23.32 -3.38
N ARG A 4 4.29 24.14 -2.36
CA ARG A 4 2.99 24.22 -1.69
C ARG A 4 2.07 25.19 -2.42
N GLY A 5 0.76 24.99 -2.29
CA GLY A 5 -0.27 25.85 -2.88
C GLY A 5 -0.44 25.69 -4.40
N LYS A 6 0.30 24.76 -5.03
CA LYS A 6 0.16 24.39 -6.44
C LYS A 6 0.35 22.87 -6.61
N PRO A 7 -0.20 22.24 -7.67
CA PRO A 7 0.09 20.83 -7.93
C PRO A 7 1.58 20.65 -8.28
N ASN A 8 2.07 19.42 -8.11
CA ASN A 8 3.43 19.02 -8.47
C ASN A 8 3.36 17.78 -9.36
N LEU A 9 3.75 17.90 -10.63
CA LEU A 9 3.80 16.75 -11.53
C LEU A 9 5.21 16.13 -11.49
N ILE A 10 5.29 14.84 -11.20
CA ILE A 10 6.51 14.04 -11.26
C ILE A 10 6.32 12.99 -12.35
N ILE A 11 7.29 12.91 -13.26
CA ILE A 11 7.33 11.90 -14.30
C ILE A 11 8.33 10.84 -13.89
N GLU A 12 7.84 9.63 -13.65
CA GLU A 12 8.65 8.48 -13.21
C GLU A 12 8.53 7.36 -14.24
N ARG A 13 9.64 7.04 -14.90
CA ARG A 13 9.67 6.00 -15.95
C ARG A 13 9.74 4.60 -15.35
N GLU A 14 10.32 4.48 -14.17
CA GLU A 14 10.38 3.22 -13.45
C GLU A 14 9.03 2.93 -12.79
N LYS A 15 8.37 1.85 -13.23
CA LYS A 15 7.10 1.44 -12.64
C LYS A 15 7.35 0.90 -11.23
N GLY A 16 6.88 1.62 -10.21
CA GLY A 16 6.96 1.18 -8.81
C GLY A 16 6.66 2.29 -7.81
N PHE A 17 6.42 1.92 -6.56
CA PHE A 17 5.96 2.84 -5.53
C PHE A 17 7.08 3.49 -4.70
N ALA A 18 8.33 3.20 -5.07
CA ALA A 18 9.54 3.80 -4.55
C ALA A 18 9.45 5.32 -4.35
N LYS A 19 9.01 6.00 -5.41
CA LYS A 19 8.95 7.46 -5.43
C LYS A 19 7.94 7.97 -4.42
N VAL A 20 6.77 7.32 -4.31
CA VAL A 20 5.76 7.64 -3.31
C VAL A 20 6.37 7.57 -1.92
N LEU A 21 6.96 6.42 -1.55
CA LEU A 21 7.56 6.25 -0.22
C LEU A 21 8.69 7.24 0.04
N ASN A 22 9.54 7.50 -0.95
CA ASN A 22 10.63 8.45 -0.80
C ASN A 22 10.14 9.90 -0.60
N LEU A 23 9.03 10.30 -1.22
CA LEU A 23 8.41 11.60 -0.96
C LEU A 23 8.02 11.72 0.52
N TYR A 24 7.37 10.69 1.07
CA TYR A 24 7.01 10.66 2.49
C TYR A 24 8.25 10.61 3.41
N LYS A 25 9.27 9.81 3.08
CA LYS A 25 10.56 9.74 3.82
C LYS A 25 11.22 11.11 3.89
N CYS A 26 11.37 11.79 2.76
CA CYS A 26 12.00 13.12 2.69
C CYS A 26 11.21 14.20 3.43
N LEU A 27 9.89 14.10 3.44
CA LEU A 27 9.03 15.03 4.18
C LEU A 27 8.87 14.65 5.65
N LYS A 28 9.45 13.53 6.11
CA LYS A 28 9.30 13.00 7.48
C LYS A 28 7.84 12.70 7.84
N MET A 29 7.07 12.24 6.86
CA MET A 29 5.65 11.95 6.98
C MET A 29 5.38 10.45 6.90
N ILE A 30 4.30 10.00 7.52
CA ILE A 30 3.82 8.61 7.40
C ILE A 30 2.65 8.59 6.42
N PRO A 31 2.72 7.83 5.31
CA PRO A 31 1.59 7.70 4.39
C PRO A 31 0.41 7.02 5.08
N ARG A 32 -0.80 7.49 4.77
CA ARG A 32 -2.07 6.86 5.14
C ARG A 32 -2.87 6.63 3.88
N ALA A 33 -3.82 5.70 3.94
CA ALA A 33 -4.66 5.36 2.80
C ALA A 33 -5.39 6.57 2.20
N GLU A 34 -5.87 7.48 3.05
CA GLU A 34 -6.56 8.69 2.60
C GLU A 34 -5.66 9.69 1.86
N HIS A 35 -4.34 9.56 1.99
CA HIS A 35 -3.35 10.45 1.39
C HIS A 35 -2.83 9.97 0.03
N VAL A 36 -3.00 8.70 -0.33
CA VAL A 36 -2.44 8.12 -1.57
C VAL A 36 -3.53 7.41 -2.35
N LEU A 37 -3.92 7.96 -3.49
CA LEU A 37 -4.81 7.30 -4.45
C LEU A 37 -3.98 6.72 -5.59
N ILE A 38 -3.95 5.39 -5.68
CA ILE A 38 -3.41 4.68 -6.83
C ILE A 38 -4.55 4.48 -7.82
N CYS A 39 -4.41 5.06 -9.00
CA CYS A 39 -5.38 4.90 -10.06
C CYS A 39 -5.36 3.46 -10.60
N LYS A 40 -6.55 2.95 -10.85
CA LYS A 40 -6.85 1.72 -11.56
C LYS A 40 -7.93 2.00 -12.61
N GLU A 41 -8.19 1.03 -13.49
CA GLU A 41 -9.21 1.19 -14.53
C GLU A 41 -10.60 1.51 -13.96
N THR A 42 -10.90 0.96 -12.77
CA THR A 42 -12.15 1.16 -12.03
C THR A 42 -12.16 2.41 -11.14
N THR A 43 -11.06 3.16 -11.04
CA THR A 43 -11.05 4.42 -10.28
C THR A 43 -11.99 5.43 -10.94
N THR A 44 -12.83 6.05 -10.14
CA THR A 44 -13.86 6.99 -10.59
C THR A 44 -13.40 8.44 -10.49
N GLU A 45 -14.17 9.34 -11.10
CA GLU A 45 -14.00 10.79 -10.91
C GLU A 45 -14.19 11.20 -9.44
N GLU A 46 -15.16 10.59 -8.76
CA GLU A 46 -15.51 10.86 -7.36
C GLU A 46 -14.37 10.48 -6.40
N ASP A 47 -13.66 9.38 -6.66
CA ASP A 47 -12.48 8.99 -5.87
C ASP A 47 -11.41 10.08 -5.88
N VAL A 48 -11.16 10.65 -7.06
CA VAL A 48 -10.17 11.72 -7.24
C VAL A 48 -10.68 13.04 -6.65
N GLU A 49 -11.97 13.35 -6.83
CA GLU A 49 -12.59 14.51 -6.19
C GLU A 49 -12.47 14.44 -4.67
N CYS A 50 -12.76 13.28 -4.07
CA CYS A 50 -12.61 13.06 -2.64
C CYS A 50 -11.17 13.29 -2.18
N LEU A 51 -10.17 12.80 -2.91
CA LEU A 51 -8.75 13.07 -2.62
C LEU A 51 -8.45 14.57 -2.67
N LEU A 52 -8.93 15.28 -3.68
CA LEU A 52 -8.72 16.71 -3.85
C LEU A 52 -9.41 17.52 -2.74
N LEU A 53 -10.65 17.16 -2.38
CA LEU A 53 -11.36 17.78 -1.26
C LEU A 53 -10.58 17.63 0.04
N ARG A 54 -10.07 16.44 0.36
CA ARG A 54 -9.21 16.24 1.55
C ARG A 54 -7.96 17.10 1.49
N THR A 55 -7.27 17.08 0.35
CA THR A 55 -6.06 17.89 0.10
C THR A 55 -6.29 19.37 0.38
N LEU A 56 -7.46 19.88 -0.01
CA LEU A 56 -7.82 21.27 0.08
C LEU A 56 -8.43 21.65 1.44
N LEU A 57 -9.12 20.73 2.11
CA LEU A 57 -9.78 20.96 3.40
C LEU A 57 -8.81 20.82 4.59
N CYS A 58 -7.80 19.95 4.50
CA CYS A 58 -6.77 19.81 5.56
C CYS A 58 -5.99 21.10 5.84
N THR A 59 -6.12 22.12 4.99
CA THR A 59 -5.53 23.45 5.24
C THR A 59 -6.35 24.33 6.20
N LYS A 60 -7.64 24.01 6.42
CA LYS A 60 -8.58 24.87 7.17
C LYS A 60 -8.75 24.52 8.65
N GLU A 61 -8.56 23.26 9.03
CA GLU A 61 -8.83 22.79 10.42
C GLU A 61 -7.60 22.85 11.35
N ASP A 62 -6.41 23.05 10.79
CA ASP A 62 -5.13 22.93 11.50
C ASP A 62 -4.58 24.29 12.02
N ASN A 63 -5.46 25.12 12.58
CA ASN A 63 -5.06 26.27 13.43
C ASN A 63 -4.52 25.84 14.81
N LYS A 64 -4.26 24.54 15.03
CA LYS A 64 -3.50 24.03 16.16
C LYS A 64 -2.03 23.99 15.78
N GLN A 65 -1.25 24.90 16.38
CA GLN A 65 0.20 25.00 16.27
C GLN A 65 0.87 23.61 16.25
N ASN A 66 1.50 23.26 15.11
CA ASN A 66 2.47 22.16 14.88
C ASN A 66 2.07 20.99 13.94
N THR A 67 0.93 20.99 13.25
CA THR A 67 0.67 19.93 12.25
C THR A 67 1.21 20.29 10.86
N GLN A 68 2.17 19.50 10.39
CA GLN A 68 2.72 19.60 9.04
C GLN A 68 1.63 19.28 8.01
N THR A 69 1.45 20.12 6.99
CA THR A 69 0.46 19.88 5.92
C THR A 69 0.62 18.50 5.29
N PRO A 70 -0.45 17.69 5.19
CA PRO A 70 -0.42 16.37 4.59
C PRO A 70 -0.06 16.42 3.11
N LEU A 71 0.90 15.58 2.71
CA LEU A 71 1.16 15.25 1.31
C LEU A 71 0.02 14.36 0.81
N HIS A 72 -0.63 14.74 -0.28
CA HIS A 72 -1.58 13.90 -1.02
C HIS A 72 -1.02 13.54 -2.40
N CYS A 73 -1.18 12.28 -2.80
CA CYS A 73 -0.62 11.74 -4.05
C CYS A 73 -1.72 11.11 -4.92
N LEU A 74 -1.75 11.50 -6.20
CA LEU A 74 -2.44 10.76 -7.26
C LEU A 74 -1.37 10.01 -8.06
N VAL A 75 -1.47 8.67 -8.10
CA VAL A 75 -0.41 7.80 -8.61
C VAL A 75 -0.92 7.02 -9.81
N TRP A 76 -0.16 7.03 -10.90
CA TRP A 76 -0.43 6.34 -12.17
C TRP A 76 -1.75 6.73 -12.86
N PRO A 77 -2.02 8.04 -13.06
CA PRO A 77 -3.24 8.50 -13.73
C PRO A 77 -3.47 7.90 -15.13
N GLU A 78 -2.43 7.40 -15.78
CA GLU A 78 -2.51 6.68 -17.05
C GLU A 78 -3.27 5.34 -16.97
N LYS A 79 -3.53 4.81 -15.76
CA LYS A 79 -4.39 3.63 -15.56
C LYS A 79 -5.88 3.96 -15.61
N LEU A 80 -6.26 5.23 -15.59
CA LEU A 80 -7.65 5.64 -15.75
C LEU A 80 -8.12 5.40 -17.19
N THR A 81 -9.39 5.06 -17.36
CA THR A 81 -10.00 5.07 -18.70
C THR A 81 -9.93 6.47 -19.30
N LYS A 82 -9.85 6.57 -20.64
CA LYS A 82 -9.74 7.86 -21.34
C LYS A 82 -10.84 8.84 -20.93
N ARG A 83 -12.08 8.35 -20.80
CA ARG A 83 -13.24 9.14 -20.37
C ARG A 83 -13.04 9.71 -18.96
N THR A 84 -12.60 8.88 -18.01
CA THR A 84 -12.37 9.31 -16.63
C THR A 84 -11.17 10.26 -16.55
N SER A 85 -10.08 9.98 -17.26
CA SER A 85 -8.91 10.87 -17.35
C SER A 85 -9.30 12.28 -17.80
N ALA A 86 -10.17 12.42 -18.81
CA ALA A 86 -10.65 13.71 -19.30
C ALA A 86 -11.46 14.50 -18.26
N LYS A 87 -12.33 13.78 -17.53
CA LYS A 87 -13.12 14.37 -16.44
C LYS A 87 -12.21 14.84 -15.30
N VAL A 88 -11.27 14.00 -14.88
CA VAL A 88 -10.30 14.31 -13.84
C VAL A 88 -9.38 15.48 -14.23
N ALA A 89 -8.96 15.56 -15.49
CA ALA A 89 -8.19 16.70 -15.98
C ALA A 89 -8.97 18.02 -15.83
N LYS A 90 -10.25 18.04 -16.22
CA LYS A 90 -11.15 19.20 -16.01
C LYS A 90 -11.36 19.52 -14.54
N LEU A 91 -11.53 18.50 -13.70
CA LEU A 91 -11.70 18.63 -12.26
C LEU A 91 -10.46 19.28 -11.61
N LEU A 92 -9.25 18.82 -11.96
CA LEU A 92 -7.99 19.41 -11.48
C LEU A 92 -7.85 20.87 -11.92
N GLN A 93 -8.17 21.19 -13.18
CA GLN A 93 -8.18 22.58 -13.65
C GLN A 93 -9.15 23.44 -12.83
N HIS A 94 -10.36 22.93 -12.57
CA HIS A 94 -11.38 23.66 -11.83
C HIS A 94 -10.99 23.88 -10.36
N MET A 95 -10.61 22.82 -9.65
CA MET A 95 -10.39 22.85 -8.20
C MET A 95 -9.04 23.45 -7.78
N LEU A 96 -7.99 23.23 -8.59
CA LEU A 96 -6.62 23.64 -8.25
C LEU A 96 -6.15 24.89 -9.01
N LEU A 97 -6.53 25.06 -10.29
CA LEU A 97 -5.93 26.08 -11.16
C LEU A 97 -6.77 27.36 -11.28
N LYS A 98 -8.10 27.23 -11.38
CA LYS A 98 -9.00 28.39 -11.56
C LYS A 98 -9.17 29.27 -10.31
N GLN A 99 -8.82 28.78 -9.12
CA GLN A 99 -8.91 29.53 -7.85
C GLN A 99 -7.53 29.76 -7.21
N ALA A 100 -6.48 29.93 -8.01
CA ALA A 100 -5.09 30.00 -7.53
C ALA A 100 -4.85 31.06 -6.44
N GLU A 101 -5.50 32.23 -6.53
CA GLU A 101 -5.37 33.33 -5.56
C GLU A 101 -5.95 32.97 -4.18
N LEU A 102 -7.11 32.31 -4.14
CA LEU A 102 -7.73 31.78 -2.91
C LEU A 102 -6.92 30.62 -2.30
N ARG A 103 -6.16 29.89 -3.12
CA ARG A 103 -5.31 28.77 -2.69
C ARG A 103 -3.94 29.19 -2.18
N GLN A 104 -3.45 30.38 -2.51
CA GLN A 104 -2.23 30.93 -1.91
C GLN A 104 -2.34 31.13 -0.39
N MET A 105 -3.56 31.34 0.13
CA MET A 105 -3.81 31.46 1.57
C MET A 105 -3.84 30.11 2.32
N ASN A 106 -3.86 28.99 1.60
CA ASN A 106 -4.02 27.64 2.16
C ASN A 106 -3.02 26.68 1.50
N PRO A 107 -1.80 26.54 2.04
CA PRO A 107 -0.68 25.91 1.35
C PRO A 107 -0.81 24.38 1.34
N TYR A 108 -1.65 23.84 0.46
CA TYR A 108 -1.80 22.39 0.24
C TYR A 108 -0.54 21.78 -0.39
N LEU A 109 -0.36 20.47 -0.23
CA LEU A 109 0.73 19.72 -0.87
C LEU A 109 0.17 18.54 -1.66
N PHE A 110 0.08 18.72 -2.98
CA PHE A 110 -0.47 17.72 -3.91
C PHE A 110 0.57 17.31 -4.94
N VAL A 111 0.73 16.01 -5.14
CA VAL A 111 1.65 15.42 -6.11
C VAL A 111 0.90 14.49 -7.05
N VAL A 112 1.16 14.62 -8.35
CA VAL A 112 0.75 13.64 -9.37
C VAL A 112 1.99 12.92 -9.84
N ILE A 113 2.01 11.59 -9.73
CA ILE A 113 3.09 10.74 -10.24
C ILE A 113 2.57 9.99 -11.45
N SER A 114 3.14 10.25 -12.62
CA SER A 114 2.76 9.63 -13.89
C SER A 114 3.96 8.93 -14.52
N SER A 115 3.75 7.78 -15.17
CA SER A 115 4.76 7.19 -16.05
C SER A 115 4.60 7.59 -17.51
N ASN A 116 3.51 8.30 -17.83
CA ASN A 116 3.17 8.71 -19.18
C ASN A 116 2.97 10.23 -19.29
N LEU A 117 3.83 10.88 -20.07
CA LEU A 117 3.75 12.32 -20.38
C LEU A 117 2.56 12.67 -21.29
N GLU A 118 2.06 11.70 -22.05
CA GLU A 118 0.98 11.88 -23.03
C GLU A 118 -0.40 11.65 -22.41
N ASN A 119 -0.47 11.23 -21.14
CA ASN A 119 -1.75 11.16 -20.46
C ASN A 119 -2.32 12.58 -20.22
N GLU A 120 -3.63 12.73 -20.37
CA GLU A 120 -4.32 14.03 -20.34
C GLU A 120 -4.12 14.80 -19.02
N ILE A 121 -4.01 14.10 -17.89
CA ILE A 121 -3.71 14.71 -16.60
C ILE A 121 -2.26 15.22 -16.56
N ALA A 122 -1.32 14.46 -17.09
CA ALA A 122 0.08 14.89 -17.21
C ALA A 122 0.23 16.10 -18.13
N ILE A 123 -0.44 16.11 -19.29
CA ILE A 123 -0.49 17.25 -20.21
C ILE A 123 -1.06 18.49 -19.51
N THR A 124 -2.18 18.33 -18.81
CA THR A 124 -2.84 19.41 -18.06
C THR A 124 -1.92 20.02 -17.00
N LEU A 125 -1.10 19.19 -16.35
CA LEU A 125 -0.19 19.61 -15.28
C LEU A 125 1.25 19.86 -15.75
N GLN A 126 1.50 19.91 -17.05
CA GLN A 126 2.84 19.99 -17.61
C GLN A 126 3.64 21.20 -17.11
N GLN A 127 2.97 22.35 -16.95
CA GLN A 127 3.59 23.57 -16.39
C GLN A 127 4.02 23.44 -14.92
N PHE A 128 3.53 22.42 -14.22
CA PHE A 128 3.84 22.12 -12.82
C PHE A 128 4.81 20.93 -12.68
N LYS A 129 5.44 20.53 -13.79
CA LYS A 129 6.47 19.49 -13.78
C LYS A 129 7.61 19.91 -12.86
N CYS A 130 7.99 19.01 -11.95
CA CYS A 130 9.07 19.22 -11.02
C CYS A 130 9.98 18.00 -10.96
N THR A 131 11.26 18.25 -10.65
CA THR A 131 12.21 17.19 -10.31
C THR A 131 12.26 17.05 -8.79
N PHE A 132 12.23 15.79 -8.34
CA PHE A 132 12.38 15.43 -6.94
C PHE A 132 13.57 14.48 -6.79
N ASN A 133 14.68 15.04 -6.34
CA ASN A 133 15.86 14.28 -5.98
C ASN A 133 15.69 13.78 -4.55
N THR A 134 15.76 12.48 -4.39
CA THR A 134 15.74 11.81 -3.10
C THR A 134 17.15 11.83 -2.56
N ASN A 135 17.52 12.86 -1.79
CA ASN A 135 18.71 12.76 -0.96
C ASN A 135 18.47 11.65 0.06
N GLU A 136 19.47 10.80 0.29
CA GLU A 136 19.40 9.70 1.26
C GLU A 136 19.06 10.25 2.65
N THR A 137 17.79 10.22 2.98
CA THR A 137 17.27 10.65 4.27
C THR A 137 17.22 9.42 5.14
N LEU A 138 17.84 9.48 6.34
CA LEU A 138 17.95 8.38 7.30
C LEU A 138 16.61 7.88 7.87
N LEU A 139 15.48 8.49 7.49
CA LEU A 139 14.17 8.16 8.03
C LEU A 139 13.64 6.90 7.36
N ASN A 140 13.71 5.79 8.10
CA ASN A 140 13.11 4.55 7.67
C ASN A 140 11.60 4.58 7.95
N VAL A 141 10.81 5.13 7.01
CA VAL A 141 9.34 5.19 7.11
C VAL A 141 8.73 3.80 7.39
N GLU A 142 9.38 2.72 6.95
CA GLU A 142 8.93 1.36 7.22
C GLU A 142 9.01 0.99 8.70
N ASP A 143 10.06 1.41 9.42
CA ASP A 143 10.18 1.18 10.87
C ASP A 143 9.08 1.91 11.65
N ASN A 144 8.50 2.96 11.06
CA ASN A 144 7.36 3.68 11.63
C ASN A 144 6.01 3.04 11.28
N LEU A 145 5.90 2.42 10.10
CA LEU A 145 4.68 1.75 9.64
C LEU A 145 4.52 0.36 10.26
N TYR A 146 5.61 -0.39 10.41
CA TYR A 146 5.59 -1.80 10.76
C TYR A 146 6.54 -2.14 11.90
N THR A 147 6.25 -3.22 12.61
CA THR A 147 7.24 -3.87 13.46
C THR A 147 7.92 -5.00 12.68
N LYS A 148 9.25 -5.06 12.78
CA LYS A 148 10.07 -6.12 12.19
C LYS A 148 10.15 -7.37 13.06
N GLU A 149 9.75 -7.28 14.33
CA GLU A 149 9.90 -8.34 15.31
C GLU A 149 8.55 -8.95 15.69
N TRP A 150 8.41 -10.26 15.45
CA TRP A 150 7.20 -11.00 15.81
C TRP A 150 6.92 -10.96 17.32
N SER A 151 7.96 -11.09 18.16
CA SER A 151 7.83 -10.99 19.62
C SER A 151 7.30 -9.62 20.07
N SER A 152 7.82 -8.53 19.49
CA SER A 152 7.35 -7.17 19.77
C SER A 152 5.87 -7.00 19.42
N PHE A 153 5.41 -7.52 18.28
CA PHE A 153 3.99 -7.50 17.89
C PHE A 153 3.08 -8.20 18.92
N LEU A 154 3.49 -9.39 19.37
CA LEU A 154 2.71 -10.20 20.32
C LEU A 154 2.59 -9.54 21.70
N ILE A 155 3.68 -8.96 22.20
CA ILE A 155 3.79 -8.49 23.59
C ILE A 155 3.32 -7.04 23.75
N LYS A 156 3.72 -6.14 22.84
CA LYS A 156 3.46 -4.71 22.99
C LYS A 156 2.02 -4.41 22.61
N ARG A 157 1.21 -3.96 23.58
CA ARG A 157 -0.16 -3.48 23.34
C ARG A 157 -0.20 -1.97 23.05
N ALA A 158 0.47 -1.18 23.90
CA ALA A 158 0.59 0.26 23.69
C ALA A 158 1.49 0.55 22.47
N ASN A 159 1.01 1.40 21.55
CA ASN A 159 1.70 1.79 20.31
C ASN A 159 2.12 0.60 19.43
N ARG A 160 1.33 -0.49 19.44
CA ARG A 160 1.55 -1.63 18.56
C ARG A 160 1.58 -1.15 17.11
N LYS A 161 2.49 -1.72 16.33
CA LYS A 161 2.54 -1.55 14.88
C LYS A 161 2.14 -2.86 14.23
N PRO A 162 1.48 -2.82 13.06
CA PRO A 162 1.21 -4.03 12.29
C PRO A 162 2.52 -4.78 11.98
N PHE A 163 2.42 -6.09 11.81
CA PHE A 163 3.55 -6.95 11.48
C PHE A 163 3.42 -7.45 10.04
N VAL A 164 4.53 -7.44 9.30
CA VAL A 164 4.60 -8.01 7.95
C VAL A 164 5.85 -8.87 7.86
N GLN A 165 5.68 -10.11 7.42
CA GLN A 165 6.75 -11.07 7.20
C GLN A 165 6.57 -11.74 5.85
N LEU A 166 7.65 -11.74 5.08
CA LEU A 166 7.67 -12.32 3.75
C LEU A 166 8.31 -13.70 3.81
N TYR A 167 7.75 -14.66 3.09
CA TYR A 167 8.29 -16.00 2.91
C TYR A 167 8.53 -16.21 1.42
N LYS A 168 9.80 -16.42 1.07
CA LYS A 168 10.22 -16.72 -0.30
C LYS A 168 11.07 -17.97 -0.33
N SER A 169 11.15 -18.61 -1.49
CA SER A 169 11.98 -19.79 -1.71
C SER A 169 12.53 -19.78 -3.12
N LYS A 170 13.71 -20.38 -3.32
CA LYS A 170 14.30 -20.51 -4.66
C LYS A 170 13.47 -21.45 -5.55
N ASN A 171 12.98 -22.54 -4.95
CA ASN A 171 12.23 -23.58 -5.64
C ASN A 171 10.79 -23.66 -5.12
N VAL A 172 9.89 -24.19 -5.97
CA VAL A 172 8.53 -24.59 -5.58
C VAL A 172 8.62 -25.80 -4.65
N GLY A 173 7.62 -25.98 -3.78
CA GLY A 173 7.55 -27.16 -2.90
C GLY A 173 8.45 -27.11 -1.66
N MET A 174 9.16 -26.00 -1.41
CA MET A 174 10.04 -25.86 -0.24
C MET A 174 9.29 -25.71 1.10
N GLY A 175 7.97 -25.94 1.14
CA GLY A 175 7.19 -25.94 2.39
C GLY A 175 6.94 -24.58 3.06
N LYS A 176 6.89 -23.47 2.30
CA LYS A 176 6.59 -22.12 2.83
C LYS A 176 5.31 -22.08 3.68
N THR A 177 4.21 -22.63 3.18
CA THR A 177 2.95 -22.76 3.92
C THR A 177 3.12 -23.48 5.26
N TRP A 178 3.86 -24.59 5.30
CA TRP A 178 4.10 -25.34 6.53
C TRP A 178 4.87 -24.49 7.54
N ARG A 179 5.91 -23.78 7.07
CA ARG A 179 6.71 -22.90 7.92
C ARG A 179 5.86 -21.79 8.53
N ILE A 180 5.01 -21.14 7.74
CA ILE A 180 4.07 -20.11 8.21
C ILE A 180 3.12 -20.68 9.26
N LYS A 181 2.48 -21.83 8.99
CA LYS A 181 1.59 -22.50 9.95
C LYS A 181 2.31 -22.74 11.26
N HIS A 182 3.49 -23.32 11.21
CA HIS A 182 4.28 -23.65 12.37
C HIS A 182 4.71 -22.40 13.17
N ASP A 183 5.09 -21.30 12.50
CA ASP A 183 5.44 -20.03 13.17
C ASP A 183 4.21 -19.39 13.87
N ILE A 184 3.00 -19.56 13.33
CA ILE A 184 1.73 -19.04 13.89
C ILE A 184 1.18 -19.95 15.00
N GLU A 185 1.10 -21.26 14.76
CA GLU A 185 0.49 -22.26 15.65
C GLU A 185 1.24 -22.40 16.97
N ARG A 186 2.57 -22.23 16.95
CA ARG A 186 3.39 -22.11 18.18
C ARG A 186 2.91 -21.03 19.14
N LYS A 187 2.16 -20.04 18.64
CA LYS A 187 1.59 -18.94 19.41
C LYS A 187 0.09 -19.08 19.68
N ARG A 188 -0.53 -20.20 19.27
CA ARG A 188 -1.97 -20.50 19.44
C ARG A 188 -2.89 -19.40 18.89
N LEU A 189 -2.49 -18.77 17.78
CA LEU A 189 -3.27 -17.72 17.13
C LEU A 189 -4.14 -18.30 16.01
N GLU A 190 -5.33 -17.74 15.83
CA GLU A 190 -6.19 -18.06 14.68
C GLU A 190 -5.55 -17.53 13.40
N ARG A 191 -5.30 -18.42 12.44
CA ARG A 191 -4.78 -18.10 11.11
C ARG A 191 -5.93 -17.90 10.13
N ILE A 192 -6.06 -16.70 9.59
CA ILE A 192 -6.97 -16.39 8.49
C ILE A 192 -6.19 -16.53 7.19
N TYR A 193 -6.66 -17.41 6.31
CA TYR A 193 -5.92 -17.78 5.13
C TYR A 193 -6.61 -17.23 3.88
N VAL A 194 -5.88 -16.45 3.09
CA VAL A 194 -6.37 -15.74 1.90
C VAL A 194 -5.53 -16.18 0.71
N ARG A 195 -6.17 -16.71 -0.33
CA ARG A 195 -5.50 -17.22 -1.54
C ARG A 195 -5.69 -16.26 -2.70
N PHE A 196 -4.61 -16.01 -3.43
CA PHE A 196 -4.60 -15.30 -4.70
C PHE A 196 -4.12 -16.25 -5.79
N ASN A 197 -5.06 -17.01 -6.37
CA ASN A 197 -4.83 -18.08 -7.33
C ASN A 197 -5.33 -17.78 -8.76
N SER A 198 -5.52 -16.50 -9.08
CA SER A 198 -5.99 -16.02 -10.37
C SER A 198 -5.16 -14.81 -10.81
N SER A 199 -5.17 -14.55 -12.12
CA SER A 199 -4.58 -13.34 -12.70
C SER A 199 -5.31 -12.07 -12.28
N THR A 200 -6.61 -12.18 -11.97
CA THR A 200 -7.44 -11.10 -11.42
C THR A 200 -7.67 -11.31 -9.93
N ILE A 201 -7.70 -10.22 -9.16
CA ILE A 201 -8.05 -10.26 -7.74
C ILE A 201 -9.57 -10.30 -7.62
N ASP A 202 -10.11 -11.32 -6.95
CA ASP A 202 -11.51 -11.35 -6.52
C ASP A 202 -11.69 -10.35 -5.37
N TRP A 203 -11.97 -9.09 -5.73
CA TRP A 203 -12.10 -7.99 -4.78
C TRP A 203 -13.21 -8.21 -3.77
N ASP A 204 -14.35 -8.77 -4.20
CA ASP A 204 -15.49 -8.99 -3.31
C ASP A 204 -15.14 -10.01 -2.24
N SER A 205 -14.61 -11.18 -2.63
CA SER A 205 -14.19 -12.20 -1.68
C SER A 205 -13.04 -11.72 -0.78
N THR A 206 -12.06 -11.02 -1.36
CA THR A 206 -10.90 -10.51 -0.64
C THR A 206 -11.31 -9.47 0.41
N VAL A 207 -12.05 -8.44 0.02
CA VAL A 207 -12.51 -7.37 0.91
C VAL A 207 -13.45 -7.93 1.96
N ASN A 208 -14.38 -8.81 1.60
CA ASN A 208 -15.27 -9.46 2.57
C ASN A 208 -14.48 -10.25 3.60
N THR A 209 -13.44 -10.99 3.18
CA THR A 209 -12.58 -11.73 4.11
C THR A 209 -11.86 -10.79 5.07
N PHE A 210 -11.22 -9.72 4.58
CA PHE A 210 -10.58 -8.74 5.47
C PHE A 210 -11.57 -8.04 6.40
N TRP A 211 -12.76 -7.70 5.90
CA TRP A 211 -13.79 -6.98 6.65
C TRP A 211 -14.45 -7.83 7.72
N GLN A 212 -14.67 -9.13 7.46
CA GLN A 212 -15.17 -10.10 8.45
C GLN A 212 -14.30 -10.15 9.71
N TYR A 213 -13.01 -9.83 9.59
CA TYR A 213 -12.07 -9.87 10.70
C TYR A 213 -11.59 -8.48 11.13
N HIS A 214 -12.16 -7.42 10.55
CA HIS A 214 -11.88 -6.03 10.87
C HIS A 214 -12.60 -5.60 12.16
N LEU A 215 -12.02 -4.66 12.91
CA LEU A 215 -12.59 -4.19 14.19
C LEU A 215 -13.89 -3.38 14.03
N CYS A 216 -14.05 -2.71 12.90
CA CYS A 216 -15.21 -1.88 12.57
C CYS A 216 -16.31 -2.66 11.84
N GLN A 217 -16.72 -3.83 12.35
CA GLN A 217 -17.87 -4.56 11.80
C GLN A 217 -19.14 -3.71 11.99
N PHE A 218 -19.60 -3.07 10.91
CA PHE A 218 -20.83 -2.26 10.91
C PHE A 218 -22.11 -3.10 10.76
N ASN A 219 -22.00 -4.37 10.36
CA ASN A 219 -23.14 -5.22 10.03
C ASN A 219 -23.18 -6.46 10.93
N GLU A 220 -24.12 -6.49 11.87
CA GLU A 220 -24.37 -7.65 12.74
C GLU A 220 -24.72 -8.92 11.95
N LYS A 221 -25.22 -8.78 10.72
CA LYS A 221 -25.56 -9.91 9.83
C LYS A 221 -24.36 -10.65 9.23
N ILE A 222 -23.16 -10.04 9.21
CA ILE A 222 -21.92 -10.66 8.70
C ILE A 222 -21.05 -11.20 9.85
N ALA A 223 -21.41 -10.89 11.10
CA ALA A 223 -20.70 -11.31 12.30
C ALA A 223 -21.02 -12.78 12.66
N ILE A 224 -20.63 -13.72 11.79
CA ILE A 224 -20.73 -15.16 12.08
C ILE A 224 -19.67 -15.59 13.12
N LYS A 225 -18.67 -14.75 13.41
CA LYS A 225 -17.61 -15.01 14.38
C LYS A 225 -17.58 -14.00 15.52
N LYS A 226 -17.20 -14.53 16.70
CA LYS A 226 -16.94 -13.88 18.00
C LYS A 226 -16.56 -12.40 17.87
N LYS A 227 -17.30 -11.52 18.55
CA LYS A 227 -17.02 -10.08 18.63
C LYS A 227 -15.57 -9.87 19.08
N ARG A 228 -14.73 -9.32 18.18
CA ARG A 228 -13.31 -9.08 18.46
C ARG A 228 -13.11 -7.75 19.16
N THR A 229 -12.19 -7.72 20.11
CA THR A 229 -11.74 -6.50 20.79
C THR A 229 -10.57 -5.87 20.04
N LYS A 230 -10.28 -4.58 20.28
CA LYS A 230 -9.13 -3.88 19.67
C LYS A 230 -7.78 -4.53 19.99
N ASP A 231 -7.71 -5.31 21.06
CA ASP A 231 -6.50 -5.99 21.50
C ASP A 231 -6.32 -7.38 20.85
N ASP A 232 -7.38 -7.93 20.25
CA ASP A 232 -7.35 -9.24 19.61
C ASP A 232 -6.45 -9.20 18.39
N LEU A 233 -5.49 -10.12 18.34
CA LEU A 233 -4.57 -10.23 17.23
C LEU A 233 -5.25 -10.89 16.04
N VAL A 234 -5.05 -10.31 14.87
CA VAL A 234 -5.58 -10.83 13.60
C VAL A 234 -4.41 -11.22 12.72
N VAL A 235 -4.27 -12.52 12.45
CA VAL A 235 -3.15 -13.04 11.66
C VAL A 235 -3.64 -13.52 10.31
N TYR A 236 -3.17 -12.87 9.26
CA TYR A 236 -3.42 -13.24 7.87
C TYR A 236 -2.23 -14.01 7.30
N HIS A 237 -2.51 -15.13 6.65
CA HIS A 237 -1.60 -15.80 5.73
C HIS A 237 -2.10 -15.50 4.31
N LEU A 238 -1.37 -14.65 3.60
CA LEU A 238 -1.62 -14.33 2.20
C LEU A 238 -0.80 -15.26 1.32
N ASP A 239 -1.49 -16.09 0.55
CA ASP A 239 -0.89 -17.07 -0.36
C ASP A 239 -0.98 -16.57 -1.80
N ILE A 240 0.15 -16.10 -2.32
CA ILE A 240 0.25 -15.53 -3.66
C ILE A 240 0.77 -16.61 -4.59
N SER A 241 -0.05 -17.00 -5.56
CA SER A 241 0.34 -17.98 -6.57
C SER A 241 1.17 -17.37 -7.72
N SER A 242 1.74 -18.21 -8.58
CA SER A 242 2.53 -17.79 -9.75
C SER A 242 1.71 -17.11 -10.85
N CYS A 243 0.39 -17.32 -10.88
CA CYS A 243 -0.47 -16.83 -11.96
C CYS A 243 -1.01 -15.43 -11.72
N VAL A 244 -0.72 -14.80 -10.57
CA VAL A 244 -1.17 -13.44 -10.26
C VAL A 244 -0.63 -12.43 -11.27
N SER A 245 -1.40 -11.37 -11.53
CA SER A 245 -0.97 -10.28 -12.40
C SER A 245 -0.17 -9.22 -11.63
N LYS A 246 0.31 -8.21 -12.37
CA LYS A 246 1.01 -7.04 -11.82
C LYS A 246 0.12 -6.19 -10.89
N GLU A 247 -1.19 -6.35 -10.93
CA GLU A 247 -2.14 -5.67 -10.03
C GLU A 247 -1.93 -6.06 -8.56
N MET A 248 -1.30 -7.21 -8.31
CA MET A 248 -0.93 -7.64 -6.96
C MET A 248 -0.03 -6.62 -6.25
N ASN A 249 0.82 -5.92 -6.99
CA ASN A 249 1.66 -4.87 -6.43
C ASN A 249 0.81 -3.66 -6.00
N ASP A 250 -0.18 -3.26 -6.80
CA ASP A 250 -1.05 -2.14 -6.41
C ASP A 250 -1.85 -2.52 -5.15
N PHE A 251 -2.37 -3.75 -5.10
CA PHE A 251 -3.11 -4.26 -3.95
C PHE A 251 -2.27 -4.31 -2.67
N LEU A 252 -1.09 -4.93 -2.72
CA LEU A 252 -0.23 -5.05 -1.54
C LEU A 252 0.20 -3.66 -1.03
N PHE A 253 0.53 -2.73 -1.93
CA PHE A 253 0.87 -1.36 -1.54
C PHE A 253 -0.29 -0.66 -0.84
N GLN A 254 -1.51 -0.80 -1.36
CA GLN A 254 -2.71 -0.23 -0.72
C GLN A 254 -3.00 -0.88 0.63
N LEU A 255 -2.97 -2.21 0.69
CA LEU A 255 -3.22 -2.97 1.92
C LEU A 255 -2.35 -2.44 3.05
N PHE A 256 -1.07 -2.20 2.76
CA PHE A 256 -0.07 -1.64 3.65
C PHE A 256 -0.32 -0.21 4.16
N PHE A 257 -1.30 0.52 3.63
CA PHE A 257 -1.74 1.79 4.21
C PHE A 257 -3.07 1.72 4.96
N HIS A 258 -3.75 0.57 4.89
CA HIS A 258 -5.04 0.30 5.52
C HIS A 258 -4.93 -0.64 6.74
N VAL A 259 -3.73 -1.09 7.08
CA VAL A 259 -3.49 -2.06 8.17
C VAL A 259 -3.73 -1.45 9.55
N ASN A 260 -4.43 -2.20 10.42
CA ASN A 260 -4.55 -1.84 11.83
C ASN A 260 -3.33 -2.34 12.64
N PRO A 261 -2.95 -1.64 13.73
CA PRO A 261 -1.93 -2.06 14.68
C PRO A 261 -1.96 -3.53 15.13
N ASN A 262 -3.13 -4.13 15.27
CA ASN A 262 -3.33 -5.50 15.76
C ASN A 262 -3.30 -6.57 14.65
N MET A 263 -2.96 -6.18 13.41
CA MET A 263 -2.92 -7.10 12.26
C MET A 263 -1.49 -7.54 11.93
N ALA A 264 -1.35 -8.83 11.63
CA ALA A 264 -0.12 -9.44 11.14
C ALA A 264 -0.35 -10.09 9.79
N PHE A 265 0.60 -9.92 8.87
CA PHE A 265 0.54 -10.44 7.51
C PHE A 265 1.76 -11.31 7.23
N PHE A 266 1.52 -12.59 7.05
CA PHE A 266 2.49 -13.59 6.60
C PHE A 266 2.25 -13.80 5.12
N ILE A 267 3.15 -13.30 4.28
CA ILE A 267 2.97 -13.27 2.83
C ILE A 267 3.86 -14.32 2.20
N GLU A 268 3.23 -15.33 1.61
CA GLU A 268 3.88 -16.36 0.83
C GLU A 268 3.99 -15.90 -0.62
N ILE A 269 5.23 -15.72 -1.09
CA ILE A 269 5.54 -15.24 -2.44
C ILE A 269 5.94 -16.44 -3.30
N PRO A 270 5.43 -16.55 -4.54
CA PRO A 270 5.76 -17.67 -5.41
C PRO A 270 7.22 -17.55 -5.86
N SER A 271 7.87 -18.69 -6.12
CA SER A 271 9.27 -18.72 -6.55
C SER A 271 9.47 -18.21 -7.97
N LYS A 272 8.42 -18.29 -8.79
CA LYS A 272 8.38 -17.90 -10.21
C LYS A 272 6.99 -17.33 -10.51
N PHE A 273 6.91 -16.44 -11.51
CA PHE A 273 5.65 -15.94 -12.06
C PHE A 273 5.44 -16.48 -13.47
N ASP A 274 4.19 -16.80 -13.79
CA ASP A 274 3.82 -17.33 -15.10
C ASP A 274 3.57 -16.20 -16.11
N SER A 275 3.10 -15.04 -15.61
CA SER A 275 2.48 -13.99 -16.42
C SER A 275 3.40 -12.81 -16.77
N PHE A 276 4.62 -12.74 -16.20
CA PHE A 276 5.60 -11.71 -16.54
C PHE A 276 7.04 -12.18 -16.26
N PRO A 277 8.01 -11.70 -17.07
CA PRO A 277 9.42 -11.92 -16.78
C PRO A 277 9.78 -11.19 -15.49
N GLY A 278 10.01 -11.96 -14.42
CA GLY A 278 10.38 -11.44 -13.13
C GLY A 278 10.57 -12.54 -12.08
N THR A 279 11.27 -12.21 -11.01
CA THR A 279 11.50 -13.05 -9.83
C THR A 279 10.56 -12.64 -8.70
N ALA A 280 10.45 -13.49 -7.67
CA ALA A 280 9.81 -13.15 -6.39
C ALA A 280 10.26 -11.79 -5.82
N ALA A 281 11.51 -11.41 -6.10
CA ALA A 281 12.06 -10.15 -5.66
C ALA A 281 11.41 -8.96 -6.38
N ASP A 282 10.96 -9.10 -7.63
CA ASP A 282 10.45 -7.98 -8.43
C ASP A 282 9.06 -7.49 -7.95
N ILE A 283 8.23 -8.38 -7.37
CA ILE A 283 7.03 -7.97 -6.64
C ILE A 283 7.39 -7.05 -5.46
N LEU A 284 8.41 -7.42 -4.70
CA LEU A 284 8.85 -6.66 -3.52
C LEU A 284 9.58 -5.38 -3.88
N TYR A 285 10.45 -5.41 -4.90
CA TYR A 285 11.20 -4.24 -5.36
C TYR A 285 10.29 -3.18 -5.99
N THR A 286 9.19 -3.60 -6.63
CA THR A 286 8.16 -2.67 -7.13
C THR A 286 7.42 -1.96 -6.00
N LEU A 287 7.16 -2.68 -4.90
CA LEU A 287 6.48 -2.16 -3.72
C LEU A 287 7.40 -1.27 -2.87
N PHE A 288 8.64 -1.71 -2.69
CA PHE A 288 9.63 -1.08 -1.84
C PHE A 288 11.05 -1.44 -2.31
N PRO A 289 11.68 -0.64 -3.17
CA PRO A 289 12.96 -1.03 -3.78
C PRO A 289 14.15 -1.14 -2.82
N LYS A 290 13.97 -0.76 -1.56
CA LYS A 290 14.93 -0.99 -0.48
C LYS A 290 14.26 -1.50 0.81
N SER A 291 13.00 -1.98 0.81
CA SER A 291 12.38 -2.29 2.11
C SER A 291 13.07 -3.45 2.79
N GLU A 292 13.32 -3.25 4.08
CA GLU A 292 13.80 -4.27 4.99
C GLU A 292 12.64 -4.98 5.66
N PHE A 293 11.62 -5.41 4.89
CA PHE A 293 10.66 -6.33 5.50
C PHE A 293 11.40 -7.58 5.95
N PRO A 294 11.12 -8.06 7.18
CA PRO A 294 11.55 -9.36 7.61
C PRO A 294 11.23 -10.38 6.51
N THR A 295 12.26 -11.06 6.03
CA THR A 295 12.14 -12.03 4.93
C THR A 295 12.79 -13.33 5.34
N ILE A 296 12.01 -14.42 5.28
CA ILE A 296 12.49 -15.77 5.53
C ILE A 296 12.68 -16.46 4.17
N ASN A 297 13.92 -16.85 3.89
CA ASN A 297 14.28 -17.68 2.75
C ASN A 297 14.07 -19.14 3.11
N VAL A 298 12.91 -19.70 2.79
CA VAL A 298 12.60 -21.10 3.10
C VAL A 298 13.42 -22.01 2.18
N ASN A 299 14.17 -22.91 2.80
CA ASN A 299 15.07 -23.87 2.16
C ASN A 299 15.13 -25.17 2.97
N GLU A 300 15.83 -26.17 2.44
CA GLU A 300 15.98 -27.49 3.05
C GLU A 300 16.62 -27.46 4.46
N ILE A 301 17.41 -26.44 4.78
CA ILE A 301 18.11 -26.31 6.05
C ILE A 301 17.18 -25.81 7.15
N ASN A 302 16.39 -24.76 6.87
CA ASN A 302 15.49 -24.15 7.86
C ASN A 302 14.06 -24.68 7.84
N ASN A 303 13.79 -25.56 6.88
CA ASN A 303 12.58 -26.34 6.75
C ASN A 303 12.95 -27.74 6.26
N PRO A 304 13.53 -28.59 7.14
CA PRO A 304 13.75 -29.99 6.82
C PRO A 304 12.38 -30.64 6.70
N PHE A 305 11.83 -30.66 5.49
CA PHE A 305 10.64 -31.41 5.18
C PHE A 305 11.04 -32.87 5.22
N GLU A 306 10.91 -33.50 6.38
CA GLU A 306 10.87 -34.95 6.47
C GLU A 306 9.52 -35.35 5.87
N PHE A 307 9.54 -36.05 4.72
CA PHE A 307 8.39 -36.83 4.32
C PHE A 307 8.09 -37.75 5.51
N GLY A 308 6.94 -37.57 6.16
CA GLY A 308 6.51 -38.50 7.19
C GLY A 308 6.46 -39.91 6.58
N GLU A 309 6.71 -40.93 7.40
CA GLU A 309 6.50 -42.32 6.97
C GLU A 309 5.07 -42.48 6.44
N GLU A 310 4.94 -43.15 5.29
CA GLU A 310 3.65 -43.48 4.65
C GLU A 310 2.78 -44.38 5.54
#